data_AF-A0A924KDH6-F1
#
_entry.id   AF-A0A924KDH6-F1
#
_cell.length_a   1.000
_cell.length_b   1.000
_cell.length_c   1.000
_cell.angle_alpha   90.00
_cell.angle_beta   90.00
_cell.angle_gamma   90.00
#
_symmetry.space_group_name_H-M   'P 1'
#
loop_
_entity.id
_entity.type
_entity.pdbx_description
1 polymer ?
#
loop_
_entity_poly.entity_id
_entity_poly.type
_entity_poly.pdbx_seq_one_letter_code
_entity_poly.pdbx_strand_id
1 'polypeptide(L)'
;MSSPLRLKPVRGIANSFYLSVPDAQANIWNSVFLKALPNTVFQRKEAVAIGKQFDLSARSVDSFLKNSIGTILTCVKTGYYQKKD
;
A
#
# COMPACT_ATOMS: atom_id res chain seq x y z
N MET A 1 47.11 -10.80 5.14
CA MET A 1 46.46 -10.02 4.06
C MET A 1 45.02 -10.50 3.97
N SER A 2 44.09 -9.87 4.69
CA SER A 2 42.67 -10.26 4.68
C SER A 2 41.89 -9.22 3.90
N SER A 3 41.45 -9.59 2.70
CA SER A 3 40.54 -8.78 1.89
C SER A 3 39.16 -8.74 2.57
N PRO A 4 38.51 -7.57 2.72
CA PRO A 4 37.14 -7.53 3.24
C PRO A 4 36.18 -8.02 2.15
N LEU A 5 35.34 -9.00 2.51
CA LEU A 5 34.28 -9.52 1.66
C LEU A 5 33.30 -8.39 1.33
N ARG A 6 33.32 -7.94 0.07
CA ARG A 6 32.36 -6.97 -0.47
C ARG A 6 31.00 -7.64 -0.58
N LEU A 7 30.14 -7.43 0.43
CA LEU A 7 28.75 -7.85 0.40
C LEU A 7 28.07 -7.22 -0.82
N LYS A 8 27.68 -8.05 -1.78
CA LYS A 8 26.81 -7.63 -2.88
C LYS A 8 25.39 -7.49 -2.32
N PRO A 9 24.67 -6.39 -2.59
CA PRO A 9 23.26 -6.33 -2.25
C PRO A 9 22.53 -7.40 -3.05
N VAL A 10 21.88 -8.33 -2.35
CA VAL A 10 21.01 -9.34 -2.95
C VAL A 10 19.80 -8.62 -3.52
N ARG A 11 19.82 -8.35 -4.83
CA ARG A 11 18.61 -7.99 -5.58
C ARG A 11 17.70 -9.23 -5.57
N GLY A 12 16.76 -9.28 -4.64
CA GLY A 12 15.94 -10.50 -4.54
C GLY A 12 14.89 -10.60 -3.44
N ILE A 13 14.40 -9.50 -2.86
CA ILE A 13 13.19 -9.56 -2.02
C ILE A 13 12.20 -8.50 -2.49
N ALA A 14 11.42 -8.91 -3.49
CA ALA A 14 10.13 -8.30 -3.77
C ALA A 14 9.21 -8.57 -2.57
N ASN A 15 8.71 -7.51 -1.94
CA ASN A 15 7.46 -7.47 -1.18
C ASN A 15 7.15 -8.67 -0.24
N SER A 16 8.07 -9.03 0.66
CA SER A 16 7.74 -9.81 1.86
C SER A 16 7.79 -8.91 3.09
N PHE A 17 7.02 -7.83 3.08
CA PHE A 17 6.99 -6.83 4.17
C PHE A 17 5.55 -6.50 4.57
N TYR A 18 4.68 -7.51 4.64
CA TYR A 18 3.30 -7.32 5.10
C TYR A 18 2.78 -8.36 6.09
N LEU A 19 3.65 -9.15 6.72
CA LEU A 19 3.23 -10.03 7.81
C LEU A 19 4.28 -10.01 8.91
N SER A 20 3.87 -9.53 10.09
CA SER A 20 4.60 -9.44 11.37
C SER A 20 5.18 -8.07 11.72
N VAL A 21 4.31 -7.12 12.08
CA VAL A 21 4.67 -6.08 13.06
C VAL A 21 3.48 -5.88 14.01
N PRO A 22 3.57 -6.32 15.28
CA PRO A 22 2.57 -6.06 16.31
C PRO A 22 2.90 -4.76 17.06
N ASP A 23 3.10 -3.63 16.37
CA ASP A 23 3.49 -2.39 17.04
C ASP A 23 2.84 -1.17 16.37
N ALA A 24 2.41 -0.23 17.21
CA ALA A 24 1.59 0.95 16.95
C ALA A 24 2.14 1.99 15.96
N GLN A 25 3.10 1.62 15.11
CA GLN A 25 3.59 2.43 14.00
C GLN A 25 2.87 2.06 12.70
N ALA A 26 1.53 2.09 12.71
CA ALA A 26 0.76 2.06 11.47
C ALA A 26 1.25 3.24 10.60
N ASN A 27 1.93 2.93 9.50
CA ASN A 27 2.51 3.87 8.55
C ASN A 27 1.65 5.14 8.45
N ILE A 28 2.18 6.29 8.91
CA ILE A 28 1.48 7.59 8.99
C ILE A 28 0.72 7.88 7.69
N TRP A 29 1.33 7.53 6.56
CA TRP A 29 0.81 7.65 5.20
C TRP A 29 -0.49 6.88 4.92
N ASN A 30 -0.71 5.71 5.52
CA ASN A 30 -1.95 4.94 5.31
C ASN A 30 -3.17 5.71 5.82
N SER A 31 -3.03 6.39 6.97
CA SER A 31 -4.10 7.19 7.57
C SER A 31 -4.40 8.44 6.75
N VAL A 32 -3.37 9.08 6.20
CA VAL A 32 -3.50 10.29 5.37
C VAL A 32 -4.06 9.94 3.99
N PHE A 33 -3.56 8.88 3.37
CA PHE A 33 -4.04 8.37 2.09
C PHE A 33 -5.51 7.95 2.17
N LEU A 34 -5.90 7.22 3.23
CA LEU A 34 -7.29 6.79 3.43
C LEU A 34 -8.26 7.95 3.73
N LYS A 35 -7.76 9.07 4.27
CA LYS A 35 -8.52 10.32 4.38
C LYS A 35 -8.63 11.07 3.05
N ALA A 36 -7.62 10.98 2.20
CA ALA A 36 -7.61 11.58 0.87
C ALA A 36 -8.46 10.80 -0.14
N LEU A 37 -8.70 9.51 0.10
CA LEU A 37 -9.60 8.70 -0.72
C LEU A 37 -11.06 9.18 -0.61
N PRO A 38 -11.83 9.10 -1.70
CA PRO A 38 -13.26 9.44 -1.67
C PRO A 38 -14.01 8.54 -0.69
N ASN A 39 -14.92 9.11 0.09
CA ASN A 39 -15.85 8.32 0.92
C ASN A 39 -16.95 7.65 0.07
N THR A 40 -17.14 8.10 -1.17
CA THR A 40 -18.04 7.47 -2.16
C THR A 40 -17.39 6.24 -2.79
N VAL A 41 -18.09 5.61 -3.74
CA VAL A 41 -17.48 4.58 -4.59
C VAL A 41 -16.44 5.23 -5.51
N PHE A 42 -15.22 4.68 -5.56
CA PHE A 42 -14.11 5.16 -6.38
C PHE A 42 -13.45 4.01 -7.15
N GLN A 43 -12.79 4.34 -8.26
CA GLN A 43 -12.07 3.36 -9.07
C GLN A 43 -10.60 3.22 -8.66
N ARG A 44 -9.99 2.08 -9.01
CA ARG A 44 -8.53 1.90 -8.90
C ARG A 44 -7.74 3.05 -9.52
N LYS A 45 -8.17 3.56 -10.68
CA LYS A 45 -7.48 4.64 -11.40
C LYS A 45 -7.41 5.92 -10.56
N GLU A 46 -8.48 6.23 -9.83
CA GLU A 46 -8.54 7.40 -8.95
C GLU A 46 -7.65 7.22 -7.73
N ALA A 47 -7.71 6.05 -7.09
CA ALA A 47 -6.81 5.73 -5.98
C ALA A 47 -5.34 5.81 -6.38
N VAL A 48 -4.99 5.40 -7.61
CA VAL A 48 -3.62 5.53 -8.15
C VAL A 48 -3.27 7.00 -8.43
N ALA A 49 -4.20 7.80 -8.93
CA ALA A 49 -3.99 9.23 -9.15
C ALA A 49 -3.74 9.98 -7.83
N ILE A 50 -4.53 9.69 -6.80
CA ILE A 50 -4.33 10.22 -5.45
C ILE A 50 -3.00 9.71 -4.88
N GLY A 51 -2.70 8.42 -5.03
CA GLY A 51 -1.45 7.84 -4.55
C GLY A 51 -0.20 8.50 -5.15
N LYS A 52 -0.26 8.90 -6.43
CA LYS A 52 0.81 9.68 -7.06
C LYS A 52 1.07 11.03 -6.39
N GLN A 53 0.04 11.68 -5.82
CA GLN A 53 0.21 12.92 -5.06
C GLN A 53 0.95 12.69 -3.72
N PHE A 54 0.97 11.44 -3.24
CA PHE A 54 1.66 10.99 -2.03
C PHE A 54 2.96 10.23 -2.35
N ASP A 55 3.52 10.36 -3.56
CA ASP A 55 4.69 9.60 -4.03
C ASP A 55 4.54 8.07 -3.96
N LEU A 56 3.31 7.56 -3.95
CA LEU A 56 3.02 6.13 -3.94
C LEU A 56 3.02 5.57 -5.36
N SER A 57 3.72 4.45 -5.53
CA SER A 57 3.66 3.69 -6.77
C SER A 57 2.29 3.01 -6.93
N ALA A 58 1.85 2.83 -8.18
CA ALA A 58 0.59 2.14 -8.49
C ALA A 58 0.53 0.72 -7.91
N ARG A 59 1.68 0.07 -7.71
CA ARG A 59 1.80 -1.26 -7.10
C ARG A 59 1.58 -1.21 -5.58
N SER A 60 2.09 -0.17 -4.92
CA SER A 60 1.84 0.05 -3.49
C SER A 60 0.37 0.37 -3.23
N VAL A 61 -0.24 1.21 -4.08
CA VAL A 61 -1.68 1.51 -4.02
C VAL A 61 -2.50 0.23 -4.24
N ASP A 62 -2.13 -0.60 -5.22
CA ASP A 62 -2.85 -1.86 -5.46
C ASP A 62 -2.76 -2.85 -4.30
N SER A 63 -1.56 -3.02 -3.74
CA SER A 63 -1.37 -3.86 -2.55
C SER A 63 -2.16 -3.32 -1.37
N PHE A 64 -2.18 -2.00 -1.16
CA PHE A 64 -3.00 -1.37 -0.15
C PHE A 64 -4.49 -1.66 -0.37
N LEU A 65 -5.01 -1.38 -1.57
CA LEU A 65 -6.41 -1.62 -1.90
C LEU A 65 -6.78 -3.08 -1.66
N LYS A 66 -6.00 -4.03 -2.16
CA LYS A 66 -6.25 -5.47 -1.98
C LYS A 66 -6.24 -5.90 -0.51
N ASN A 67 -5.28 -5.43 0.28
CA ASN A 67 -5.19 -5.75 1.71
C ASN A 67 -6.26 -5.04 2.54
N SER A 68 -6.78 -3.92 2.04
CA SER A 68 -7.81 -3.11 2.67
C SER A 68 -9.22 -3.62 2.41
N ILE A 69 -9.42 -4.46 1.39
CA ILE A 69 -10.71 -5.10 1.10
C ILE A 69 -11.08 -6.01 2.28
N GLY A 70 -12.29 -5.85 2.80
CA GLY A 70 -12.84 -6.65 3.91
C GLY A 70 -12.55 -6.08 5.30
N THR A 71 -11.55 -5.20 5.44
CA THR A 71 -11.22 -4.51 6.69
C THR A 71 -11.80 -3.09 6.69
N ILE A 72 -11.29 -2.24 5.80
CA ILE A 72 -11.59 -0.80 5.70
C ILE A 72 -12.27 -0.40 4.39
N LEU A 73 -12.10 -1.22 3.35
CA LEU A 73 -12.72 -1.03 2.04
C LEU A 73 -13.65 -2.20 1.71
N THR A 74 -14.70 -1.90 0.96
CA THR A 74 -15.62 -2.87 0.38
C THR A 74 -15.46 -2.84 -1.13
N CYS A 75 -15.36 -4.01 -1.76
CA CYS A 75 -15.36 -4.13 -3.21
C CYS A 75 -16.82 -4.18 -3.69
N VAL A 76 -17.33 -3.07 -4.21
CA VAL A 76 -18.72 -3.00 -4.72
C VAL A 76 -18.84 -3.73 -6.05
N LYS A 77 -17.84 -3.56 -6.92
CA LYS A 77 -17.75 -4.19 -8.24
C LYS A 77 -16.29 -4.36 -8.62
N THR A 78 -15.98 -5.25 -9.56
CA THR A 78 -14.61 -5.41 -10.08
C THR A 78 -14.02 -4.05 -10.50
N GLY A 79 -12.98 -3.60 -9.76
CA GLY A 79 -12.29 -2.33 -10.00
C GLY A 79 -12.91 -1.10 -9.31
N TYR A 80 -14.01 -1.27 -8.59
CA TYR A 80 -14.71 -0.24 -7.80
C TYR A 80 -14.65 -0.57 -6.31
N TYR A 81 -14.19 0.39 -5.53
CA TYR A 81 -14.00 0.29 -4.09
C TYR A 81 -14.85 1.34 -3.39
N GLN A 82 -15.33 1.02 -2.20
CA GLN A 82 -16.05 1.95 -1.35
C GLN A 82 -15.43 1.90 0.04
N LYS A 83 -15.29 3.06 0.67
CA LYS A 83 -14.86 3.12 2.06
C LYS A 83 -15.98 2.60 2.95
N LYS A 84 -15.64 1.69 3.85
CA LYS A 84 -16.58 1.22 4.87
C LYS A 84 -16.54 2.24 6.00
N ASP A 85 -17.68 2.91 6.24
CA ASP A 85 -17.87 3.73 7.44
C ASP A 85 -17.87 2.86 8.71
#